data_AF-A0A7Z0LGA5-F1
#
_entry.id   AF-A0A7Z0LGA5-F1
#
_cell.length_a   1.000
_cell.length_b   1.000
_cell.length_c   1.000
_cell.angle_alpha   90.00
_cell.angle_beta   90.00
_cell.angle_gamma   90.00
#
_symmetry.space_group_name_H-M   'P 1'
#
loop_
_entity.id
_entity.type
_entity.pdbx_description
1 polymer ?
#
loop_
_entity_poly.entity_id
_entity_poly.type
_entity_poly.pdbx_seq_one_letter_code
_entity_poly.pdbx_strand_id
1 'polypeptide(L)'
;MNEQKNNKSVITDEKVIFRICDECLGVNLRTLIPKLQKKAPNAEFIIGCQSYCGPGRKQTFTLVNSRICIADTEVELMPLVDEKLREKVSAEDAEKYRKRMQRRLERTFYFVVPENTTIKLNENFEVNKEDVIARKASVSYLDKVQISSNVDTTTKGEYEVVYSVEIDGKNYVRRRIITVD
;
A
#
# COMPACT_ATOMS: atom_id res chain seq x y z
N MET A 1 31.57 -8.19 35.32
CA MET A 1 32.09 -6.83 35.57
C MET A 1 31.60 -5.94 34.43
N ASN A 2 31.06 -4.79 34.79
CA ASN A 2 30.06 -4.01 34.05
C ASN A 2 30.50 -3.50 32.67
N GLU A 3 29.66 -3.71 31.66
CA GLU A 3 29.46 -2.72 30.60
C GLU A 3 28.01 -2.23 30.68
N GLN A 4 27.85 -1.14 31.41
CA GLN A 4 26.66 -0.30 31.33
C GLN A 4 26.55 0.18 29.88
N LYS A 5 25.70 -0.45 29.08
CA LYS A 5 25.31 0.08 27.77
C LYS A 5 24.56 1.39 28.03
N ASN A 6 25.29 2.49 27.85
CA ASN A 6 24.82 3.87 27.93
C ASN A 6 23.39 4.01 27.39
N ASN A 7 22.45 4.18 28.32
CA ASN A 7 21.04 4.41 28.05
C ASN A 7 20.86 5.88 27.64
N LYS A 8 21.48 6.28 26.54
CA LYS A 8 21.26 7.59 25.93
C LYS A 8 19.93 7.49 25.20
N SER A 9 18.90 8.17 25.71
CA SER A 9 17.60 8.26 25.05
C SER A 9 17.79 8.78 23.63
N VAL A 10 17.54 7.92 22.63
CA VAL A 10 17.64 8.30 21.22
C VAL A 10 16.44 9.18 20.91
N ILE A 11 16.72 10.44 20.60
CA ILE A 11 15.76 11.40 20.07
C ILE A 11 16.26 11.76 18.68
N THR A 12 15.42 11.57 17.66
CA THR A 12 15.74 11.93 16.28
C THR A 12 14.74 12.94 15.75
N ASP A 13 15.25 13.97 15.08
CA ASP A 13 14.46 14.97 14.39
C ASP A 13 14.26 14.61 12.90
N GLU A 14 14.84 13.50 12.44
CA GLU A 14 14.69 12.98 11.08
C GLU A 14 13.24 12.53 10.82
N LYS A 15 12.80 12.62 9.55
CA LYS A 15 11.47 12.15 9.15
C LYS A 15 11.41 10.62 9.24
N VAL A 16 10.73 10.12 10.26
CA VAL A 16 10.49 8.69 10.51
C VAL A 16 9.03 8.36 10.22
N ILE A 17 8.75 7.21 9.62
CA ILE A 17 7.40 6.69 9.45
C ILE A 17 7.20 5.53 10.42
N PHE A 18 6.28 5.68 11.37
CA PHE A 18 5.78 4.59 12.20
C PHE A 18 4.50 4.02 11.60
N ARG A 19 4.41 2.69 11.47
CA ARG A 19 3.14 2.03 11.17
C ARG A 19 2.68 1.21 12.35
N ILE A 20 1.44 1.43 12.77
CA ILE A 20 0.86 0.82 13.97
C ILE A 20 -0.48 0.20 13.60
N CYS A 21 -0.75 -0.98 14.14
CA CYS A 21 -2.02 -1.67 13.94
C CYS A 21 -3.02 -1.29 15.04
N ASP A 22 -4.23 -0.93 14.64
CA ASP A 22 -5.36 -0.60 15.49
C ASP A 22 -6.27 -1.80 15.79
N GLU A 23 -6.13 -2.90 15.03
CA GLU A 23 -6.92 -4.13 15.19
C GLU A 23 -6.27 -5.18 16.10
N CYS A 24 -4.95 -5.11 16.32
CA CYS A 24 -4.21 -6.14 17.03
C CYS A 24 -4.34 -6.03 18.56
N LEU A 25 -4.74 -7.12 19.22
CA LEU A 25 -4.92 -7.18 20.68
C LEU A 25 -3.64 -6.86 21.48
N GLY A 26 -2.47 -7.18 20.94
CA GLY A 26 -1.18 -6.91 21.59
C GLY A 26 -0.71 -5.45 21.46
N VAL A 27 -1.38 -4.62 20.67
CA VAL A 27 -0.99 -3.23 20.43
C VAL A 27 -1.94 -2.28 21.16
N ASN A 28 -1.38 -1.37 21.97
CA ASN A 28 -2.16 -0.35 22.66
C ASN A 28 -1.80 1.05 22.12
N LEU A 29 -2.68 1.60 21.28
CA LEU A 29 -2.46 2.90 20.64
C LEU A 29 -2.28 4.05 21.65
N ARG A 30 -3.04 4.03 22.76
CA ARG A 30 -3.04 5.10 23.76
C ARG A 30 -1.70 5.23 24.47
N THR A 31 -0.99 4.11 24.64
CA THR A 31 0.31 4.07 25.33
C THR A 31 1.48 4.10 24.35
N LEU A 32 1.35 3.43 23.21
CA LEU A 32 2.43 3.28 22.25
C LEU A 32 2.71 4.57 21.47
N ILE A 33 1.68 5.28 20.99
CA ILE A 33 1.86 6.51 20.19
C ILE A 33 2.64 7.57 20.99
N PRO A 34 2.28 7.92 22.25
CA PRO A 34 3.05 8.90 23.03
C PRO A 34 4.49 8.49 23.29
N LYS A 35 4.77 7.18 23.45
CA LYS A 35 6.14 6.68 23.64
C LYS A 35 6.98 6.83 22.37
N LEU A 36 6.39 6.57 21.21
CA LEU A 36 7.07 6.72 19.91
C LEU A 36 7.27 8.20 19.55
N GLN A 37 6.28 9.06 19.81
CA GLN A 37 6.40 10.52 19.61
C GLN A 37 7.53 11.12 20.45
N LYS A 38 7.76 10.65 21.68
CA LYS A 38 8.89 11.08 22.51
C LYS A 38 10.26 10.76 21.89
N LYS A 39 10.35 9.70 21.07
CA LYS A 39 11.59 9.28 20.39
C LYS A 39 11.79 9.98 19.05
N ALA A 40 10.71 10.25 18.33
CA ALA A 40 10.72 11.00 17.08
C ALA A 40 9.51 11.94 17.01
N PRO A 41 9.66 13.20 17.48
CA PRO A 41 8.57 14.17 17.51
C PRO A 41 8.00 14.52 16.13
N ASN A 42 8.86 14.49 15.11
CA ASN A 42 8.50 14.80 13.72
C ASN A 42 8.04 13.56 12.92
N ALA A 43 7.74 12.45 13.60
CA ALA A 43 7.38 11.22 12.92
C ALA A 43 5.95 11.26 12.33
N GLU A 44 5.81 10.60 11.18
CA GLU A 44 4.54 10.33 10.52
C GLU A 44 3.97 8.99 11.05
N PHE A 45 2.71 9.00 11.48
CA PHE A 45 2.04 7.81 12.01
C PHE A 45 0.99 7.30 11.02
N ILE A 46 1.21 6.11 10.49
CA ILE A 46 0.25 5.39 9.65
C ILE A 46 -0.45 4.36 10.52
N ILE A 47 -1.73 4.61 10.84
CA ILE A 47 -2.55 3.72 11.65
C ILE A 47 -3.42 2.87 10.71
N GLY A 48 -3.44 1.56 10.93
CA GLY A 48 -4.29 0.62 10.20
C GLY A 48 -3.73 -0.81 10.23
N CYS A 49 -4.49 -1.78 9.72
CA CYS A 49 -4.06 -3.17 9.68
C CYS A 49 -2.70 -3.36 9.00
N GLN A 50 -1.76 -4.00 9.71
CA GLN A 50 -0.40 -4.29 9.19
C GLN A 50 -0.22 -5.76 8.78
N SER A 51 -1.31 -6.52 8.68
CA SER A 51 -1.31 -7.96 8.33
C SER A 51 -0.35 -8.79 9.19
N TYR A 52 -0.18 -8.41 10.46
CA TYR A 52 0.73 -9.05 11.42
C TYR A 52 -0.01 -9.65 12.62
N CYS A 53 -1.26 -10.07 12.40
CA CYS A 53 -2.18 -10.51 13.45
C CYS A 53 -1.74 -11.77 14.19
N GLY A 54 -0.91 -12.65 13.60
CA GLY A 54 -0.39 -13.84 14.28
C GLY A 54 0.42 -13.47 15.53
N PRO A 55 1.57 -12.80 15.40
CA PRO A 55 2.34 -12.31 16.54
C PRO A 55 1.66 -11.14 17.27
N GLY A 56 1.01 -10.24 16.52
CA GLY A 56 0.30 -9.07 17.04
C GLY A 56 -0.89 -9.37 17.97
N ARG A 57 -1.32 -10.63 18.06
CA ARG A 57 -2.32 -11.06 19.05
C ARG A 57 -1.76 -11.18 20.46
N LYS A 58 -0.47 -11.51 20.60
CA LYS A 58 0.18 -11.78 21.90
C LYS A 58 1.22 -10.73 22.27
N GLN A 59 1.81 -10.08 21.28
CA GLN A 59 2.97 -9.22 21.42
C GLN A 59 2.65 -7.83 20.86
N THR A 60 3.27 -6.81 21.44
CA THR A 60 3.19 -5.45 20.91
C THR A 60 4.22 -5.26 19.81
N PHE A 61 3.88 -4.48 18.78
CA PHE A 61 4.77 -4.25 17.66
C PHE A 61 4.53 -2.88 17.02
N THR A 62 5.54 -2.41 16.29
CA THR A 62 5.46 -1.23 15.42
C THR A 62 6.43 -1.40 14.25
N LEU A 63 6.14 -0.79 13.11
CA LEU A 63 7.08 -0.75 11.99
C LEU A 63 7.76 0.62 11.95
N VAL A 64 9.09 0.63 12.01
CA VAL A 64 9.94 1.84 11.92
C VAL A 64 10.57 1.88 10.53
N ASN A 65 10.14 2.82 9.67
CA ASN A 65 10.58 2.89 8.27
C ASN A 65 10.43 1.54 7.54
N SER A 66 9.28 0.88 7.73
CA SER A 66 8.97 -0.46 7.20
C SER A 66 9.78 -1.64 7.78
N ARG A 67 10.58 -1.42 8.84
CA ARG A 67 11.25 -2.50 9.59
C ARG A 67 10.45 -2.83 10.85
N ILE A 68 10.17 -4.11 11.07
CA ILE A 68 9.36 -4.54 12.21
C ILE A 68 10.16 -4.53 13.52
N CYS A 69 9.54 -4.04 14.58
CA CYS A 69 9.96 -4.20 15.97
C CYS A 69 8.83 -4.91 16.70
N ILE A 70 9.13 -5.99 17.43
CA ILE A 70 8.13 -6.77 18.16
C ILE A 70 8.71 -7.23 19.50
N ALA A 71 7.90 -7.16 20.55
CA ALA A 71 8.25 -7.64 21.88
C ALA A 71 7.01 -7.99 22.70
N ASP A 72 7.18 -8.72 23.80
CA ASP A 72 6.07 -9.07 24.69
C ASP A 72 5.50 -7.84 25.40
N THR A 73 6.35 -6.83 25.68
CA THR A 73 5.93 -5.58 26.32
C THR A 73 6.45 -4.33 25.60
N GLU A 74 5.76 -3.20 25.77
CA GLU A 74 6.22 -1.92 25.20
C GLU A 74 7.57 -1.47 25.77
N VAL A 75 7.92 -1.91 26.98
CA VAL A 75 9.21 -1.61 27.61
C VAL A 75 10.35 -2.28 26.85
N GLU A 76 10.17 -3.53 26.47
CA GLU A 76 11.12 -4.30 25.67
C GLU A 76 11.10 -3.89 24.18
N LEU A 77 9.97 -3.37 23.71
CA LEU A 77 9.84 -2.85 22.35
C LEU A 77 10.69 -1.58 22.13
N MET A 78 10.80 -0.70 23.12
CA MET A 78 11.48 0.59 22.97
C MET A 78 12.97 0.46 22.58
N PRO A 79 13.78 -0.43 23.19
CA PRO A 79 15.15 -0.69 22.76
C PRO A 79 15.27 -1.12 21.29
N LEU A 80 14.35 -1.94 20.79
CA LEU A 80 14.33 -2.38 19.38
C LEU A 80 14.04 -1.19 18.46
N VAL A 81 13.09 -0.33 18.85
CA VAL A 81 12.82 0.92 18.15
C VAL A 81 14.06 1.82 18.14
N ASP A 82 14.76 1.98 19.26
CA ASP A 82 15.99 2.78 19.35
C ASP A 82 17.13 2.23 18.49
N GLU A 83 17.25 0.91 18.40
CA GLU A 83 18.16 0.25 17.48
C GLU A 83 17.79 0.58 16.03
N LYS A 84 16.52 0.47 15.63
CA LYS A 84 16.08 0.82 14.27
C LYS A 84 16.22 2.30 13.96
N LEU A 85 16.01 3.19 14.91
CA LEU A 85 16.23 4.63 14.72
C LEU A 85 17.72 4.96 14.53
N ARG A 86 18.63 4.23 15.20
CA ARG A 86 20.09 4.42 15.07
C ARG A 86 20.67 3.75 13.82
N GLU A 87 20.12 2.61 13.43
CA GLU A 87 20.47 1.93 12.18
C GLU A 87 20.09 2.83 11.01
N LYS A 88 21.01 3.73 10.64
CA LYS A 88 21.00 4.36 9.33
C LYS A 88 21.13 3.23 8.32
N VAL A 89 20.17 3.16 7.41
CA VAL A 89 20.26 2.24 6.27
C VAL A 89 21.58 2.59 5.58
N SER A 90 22.48 1.61 5.44
CA SER A 90 23.73 1.83 4.72
C SER A 90 23.39 2.38 3.33
N ALA A 91 24.25 3.24 2.76
CA ALA A 91 24.00 3.79 1.43
C ALA A 91 23.77 2.66 0.41
N GLU A 92 24.46 1.53 0.59
CA GLU A 92 24.32 0.29 -0.18
C GLU A 92 22.94 -0.37 -0.01
N ASP A 93 22.44 -0.54 1.21
CA ASP A 93 21.13 -1.14 1.47
C ASP A 93 19.98 -0.23 1.01
N ALA A 94 20.14 1.09 1.17
CA ALA A 94 19.18 2.07 0.67
C ALA A 94 19.13 2.04 -0.86
N GLU A 95 20.28 1.91 -1.52
CA GLU A 95 20.38 1.73 -2.97
C GLU A 95 19.80 0.39 -3.42
N LYS A 96 20.08 -0.71 -2.71
CA LYS A 96 19.50 -2.03 -2.98
C LYS A 96 17.99 -2.02 -2.85
N TYR A 97 17.45 -1.34 -1.82
CA TYR A 97 16.01 -1.15 -1.65
C TYR A 97 15.41 -0.30 -2.76
N ARG A 98 16.03 0.84 -3.13
CA ARG A 98 15.62 1.68 -4.26
C ARG A 98 15.57 0.90 -5.57
N LYS A 99 16.62 0.14 -5.89
CA LYS A 99 16.66 -0.77 -7.05
C LYS A 99 15.55 -1.81 -7.02
N ARG A 100 15.25 -2.41 -5.85
CA ARG A 100 14.14 -3.38 -5.71
C ARG A 100 12.79 -2.71 -5.96
N MET A 101 12.56 -1.52 -5.39
CA MET A 101 11.32 -0.75 -5.59
C MET A 101 11.16 -0.36 -7.06
N GLN A 102 12.21 0.17 -7.68
CA GLN A 102 12.20 0.58 -9.08
C GLN A 102 11.90 -0.60 -10.01
N ARG A 103 12.55 -1.76 -9.79
CA ARG A 103 12.22 -3.00 -10.52
C ARG A 103 10.76 -3.42 -10.36
N ARG A 104 10.16 -3.19 -9.19
CA ARG A 104 8.73 -3.48 -8.95
C ARG A 104 7.85 -2.51 -9.73
N LEU A 105 8.15 -1.21 -9.68
CA LEU A 105 7.42 -0.17 -10.42
C LEU A 105 7.50 -0.38 -11.94
N GLU A 106 8.64 -0.82 -12.45
CA GLU A 106 8.86 -1.13 -13.87
C GLU A 106 8.20 -2.44 -14.31
N ARG A 107 7.91 -3.37 -13.39
CA ARG A 107 7.26 -4.65 -13.72
C ARG A 107 5.75 -4.61 -13.56
N THR A 108 5.26 -3.90 -12.56
CA THR A 108 3.83 -3.86 -12.24
C THR A 108 3.13 -2.87 -13.15
N PHE A 109 2.20 -3.38 -13.95
CA PHE A 109 1.23 -2.57 -14.67
C PHE A 109 -0.12 -2.62 -13.97
N TYR A 110 -0.60 -1.47 -13.50
CA TYR A 110 -1.94 -1.31 -12.94
C TYR A 110 -2.92 -1.06 -14.08
N PHE A 111 -3.72 -2.08 -14.40
CA PHE A 111 -4.81 -2.00 -15.38
C PHE A 111 -6.13 -2.38 -14.73
N VAL A 112 -6.85 -1.35 -14.28
CA VAL A 112 -8.15 -1.45 -13.62
C VAL A 112 -9.19 -0.82 -14.55
N VAL A 113 -10.31 -1.51 -14.71
CA VAL A 113 -11.46 -1.04 -15.48
C VAL A 113 -12.68 -1.07 -14.56
N PRO A 114 -13.76 -0.35 -14.90
CA PRO A 114 -14.98 -0.35 -14.11
C PRO A 114 -15.58 -1.75 -13.95
N GLU A 115 -16.21 -1.99 -12.79
CA GLU A 115 -16.88 -3.26 -12.48
C GLU A 115 -18.17 -3.44 -13.28
N ASN A 116 -18.63 -4.68 -13.44
CA ASN A 116 -19.89 -4.99 -14.14
C ASN A 116 -21.06 -4.15 -13.61
N THR A 117 -22.00 -3.78 -14.48
CA THR A 117 -23.16 -2.96 -14.08
C THR A 117 -24.42 -3.41 -14.78
N THR A 118 -25.56 -3.07 -14.18
CA THR A 118 -26.88 -3.25 -14.76
C THR A 118 -27.47 -1.88 -15.08
N ILE A 119 -28.08 -1.75 -16.26
CA ILE A 119 -28.76 -0.55 -16.75
C ILE A 119 -30.17 -0.91 -17.18
N LYS A 120 -31.06 0.08 -17.20
CA LYS A 120 -32.44 -0.11 -17.63
C LYS A 120 -32.55 -0.14 -19.15
N LEU A 121 -33.58 -0.82 -19.66
CA LEU A 121 -33.93 -0.80 -21.07
C LEU A 121 -34.10 0.65 -21.58
N ASN A 122 -33.42 0.98 -22.68
CA ASN A 122 -33.32 2.29 -23.29
C ASN A 122 -32.65 3.38 -22.44
N GLU A 123 -31.91 3.03 -21.39
CA GLU A 123 -31.09 3.98 -20.64
C GLU A 123 -29.91 4.46 -21.49
N ASN A 124 -29.58 5.76 -21.39
CA ASN A 124 -28.43 6.31 -22.09
C ASN A 124 -27.14 5.85 -21.40
N PHE A 125 -26.35 5.01 -22.08
CA PHE A 125 -25.12 4.44 -21.55
C PHE A 125 -23.98 4.63 -22.55
N GLU A 126 -22.98 5.40 -22.15
CA GLU A 126 -21.77 5.62 -22.94
C GLU A 126 -20.55 4.95 -22.27
N VAL A 127 -19.76 4.25 -23.08
CA VAL A 127 -18.53 3.64 -22.61
C VAL A 127 -17.38 4.64 -22.75
N ASN A 128 -16.79 5.04 -21.64
CA ASN A 128 -15.67 5.99 -21.62
C ASN A 128 -14.47 5.47 -20.81
N LYS A 129 -13.45 6.34 -20.65
CA LYS A 129 -12.18 6.06 -19.96
C LYS A 129 -12.09 6.69 -18.57
N GLU A 130 -13.14 7.33 -18.07
CA GLU A 130 -13.08 8.17 -16.85
C GLU A 130 -12.64 7.37 -15.62
N ASP A 131 -13.17 6.17 -15.46
CA ASP A 131 -12.89 5.27 -14.34
C ASP A 131 -11.84 4.18 -14.67
N VAL A 132 -11.08 4.35 -15.76
CA VAL A 132 -10.04 3.42 -16.16
C VAL A 132 -8.69 3.87 -15.61
N ILE A 133 -7.98 2.96 -14.93
CA ILE A 133 -6.60 3.17 -14.49
C ILE A 133 -5.69 2.31 -15.35
N ALA A 134 -4.82 2.95 -16.12
CA ALA A 134 -3.74 2.30 -16.86
C ALA A 134 -2.41 2.97 -16.50
N ARG A 135 -1.62 2.41 -15.58
CA ARG A 135 -0.36 3.01 -15.08
C ARG A 135 0.77 2.02 -14.92
N LYS A 136 1.97 2.40 -15.36
CA LYS A 136 3.22 1.66 -15.17
C LYS A 136 4.36 2.61 -14.84
N ALA A 137 5.18 2.31 -13.84
CA ALA A 137 6.31 3.16 -13.43
C ALA A 137 5.96 4.66 -13.28
N SER A 138 4.82 4.96 -12.66
CA SER A 138 4.27 6.32 -12.49
C SER A 138 3.89 7.06 -13.80
N VAL A 139 3.93 6.40 -14.94
CA VAL A 139 3.47 6.92 -16.25
C VAL A 139 2.06 6.43 -16.52
N SER A 140 1.20 7.34 -17.01
CA SER A 140 -0.16 7.01 -17.47
C SER A 140 -0.15 6.47 -18.90
N TYR A 141 -0.96 5.45 -19.14
CA TYR A 141 -1.18 4.82 -20.45
C TYR A 141 -2.65 4.93 -20.88
N LEU A 142 -3.45 5.77 -20.20
CA LEU A 142 -4.88 5.91 -20.45
C LEU A 142 -5.20 6.28 -21.91
N ASP A 143 -4.38 7.14 -22.50
CA ASP A 143 -4.53 7.59 -23.89
C ASP A 143 -4.37 6.44 -24.88
N LYS A 144 -3.55 5.44 -24.53
CA LYS A 144 -3.28 4.26 -25.34
C LYS A 144 -4.30 3.14 -25.14
N VAL A 145 -5.21 3.25 -24.17
CA VAL A 145 -6.28 2.27 -23.98
C VAL A 145 -7.22 2.32 -25.17
N GLN A 146 -7.51 1.16 -25.74
CA GLN A 146 -8.53 0.96 -26.77
C GLN A 146 -9.75 0.30 -26.14
N ILE A 147 -10.94 0.72 -26.56
CA ILE A 147 -12.21 0.21 -26.07
C ILE A 147 -12.95 -0.40 -27.26
N SER A 148 -13.37 -1.65 -27.12
CA SER A 148 -14.29 -2.32 -28.03
C SER A 148 -15.57 -2.64 -27.26
N SER A 149 -16.72 -2.23 -27.79
CA SER A 149 -18.03 -2.37 -27.15
C SER A 149 -19.06 -2.81 -28.19
N ASN A 150 -19.93 -3.74 -27.81
CA ASN A 150 -21.12 -4.13 -28.58
C ASN A 150 -22.43 -3.88 -27.79
N VAL A 151 -22.39 -2.99 -26.79
CA VAL A 151 -23.53 -2.73 -25.90
C VAL A 151 -24.70 -2.15 -26.69
N ASP A 152 -25.84 -2.84 -26.64
CA ASP A 152 -27.12 -2.38 -27.18
C ASP A 152 -28.12 -2.21 -26.02
N THR A 153 -28.54 -0.97 -25.76
CA THR A 153 -29.45 -0.67 -24.65
C THR A 153 -30.92 -0.89 -25.01
N THR A 154 -31.23 -1.18 -26.27
CA THR A 154 -32.60 -1.37 -26.76
C THR A 154 -33.09 -2.81 -26.63
N THR A 155 -32.17 -3.74 -26.43
CA THR A 155 -32.45 -5.17 -26.29
C THR A 155 -31.99 -5.63 -24.92
N LYS A 156 -32.82 -6.41 -24.21
CA LYS A 156 -32.40 -7.02 -22.94
C LYS A 156 -31.32 -8.06 -23.20
N GLY A 157 -30.29 -8.07 -22.36
CA GLY A 157 -29.20 -9.03 -22.50
C GLY A 157 -27.95 -8.62 -21.75
N GLU A 158 -26.92 -9.45 -21.88
CA GLU A 158 -25.57 -9.16 -21.38
C GLU A 158 -24.67 -8.78 -22.56
N TYR A 159 -23.95 -7.69 -22.39
CA TYR A 159 -23.06 -7.12 -23.39
C TYR A 159 -21.65 -6.99 -22.82
N GLU A 160 -20.64 -7.18 -23.67
CA GLU A 160 -19.25 -7.19 -23.25
C GLU A 160 -18.55 -5.91 -23.71
N VAL A 161 -17.88 -5.25 -22.77
CA VAL A 161 -16.95 -4.16 -23.05
C VAL A 161 -15.53 -4.66 -22.82
N VAL A 162 -14.70 -4.57 -23.85
CA VAL A 162 -13.29 -5.01 -23.83
C VAL A 162 -12.38 -3.79 -23.86
N TYR A 163 -11.55 -3.67 -22.83
CA TYR A 163 -10.50 -2.68 -22.74
C TYR A 163 -9.16 -3.35 -23.03
N SER A 164 -8.39 -2.82 -23.96
CA SER A 164 -7.06 -3.34 -24.30
C SER A 164 -6.01 -2.23 -24.29
N VAL A 165 -4.78 -2.58 -23.97
CA VAL A 165 -3.63 -1.66 -24.04
C VAL A 165 -2.34 -2.45 -24.26
N GLU A 166 -1.52 -1.97 -25.19
CA GLU A 166 -0.21 -2.56 -25.48
C GLU A 166 0.89 -1.75 -24.77
N ILE A 167 1.72 -2.45 -23.99
CA ILE A 167 2.86 -1.87 -23.29
C ILE A 167 4.05 -2.82 -23.41
N ASP A 168 5.17 -2.32 -23.94
CA ASP A 168 6.43 -3.05 -24.12
C ASP A 168 6.25 -4.38 -24.87
N GLY A 169 5.45 -4.37 -25.94
CA GLY A 169 5.15 -5.55 -26.77
C GLY A 169 4.25 -6.58 -26.08
N LYS A 170 3.63 -6.23 -24.95
CA LYS A 170 2.65 -7.07 -24.25
C LYS A 170 1.28 -6.42 -24.29
N ASN A 171 0.29 -7.22 -24.70
CA ASN A 171 -1.11 -6.82 -24.68
C ASN A 171 -1.76 -7.18 -23.36
N TYR A 172 -2.38 -6.19 -22.73
CA TYR A 172 -3.18 -6.35 -21.53
C TYR A 172 -4.64 -6.15 -21.88
N VAL A 173 -5.49 -7.07 -21.47
CA VAL A 173 -6.93 -7.06 -21.77
C VAL A 173 -7.73 -7.20 -20.48
N ARG A 174 -8.78 -6.39 -20.35
CA ARG A 174 -9.77 -6.43 -19.28
C ARG A 174 -11.16 -6.38 -19.89
N ARG A 175 -12.11 -7.04 -19.23
CA ARG A 175 -13.48 -7.15 -19.72
C ARG A 175 -14.45 -6.77 -18.62
N ARG A 176 -15.55 -6.16 -19.02
CA ARG A 176 -16.66 -5.74 -18.16
C ARG A 176 -17.97 -6.18 -18.82
N ILE A 177 -18.91 -6.66 -18.04
CA ILE A 177 -20.26 -7.04 -18.48
C ILE A 177 -21.23 -5.91 -18.15
N ILE A 178 -22.07 -5.57 -19.13
CA ILE A 178 -23.19 -4.64 -18.99
C ILE A 178 -24.48 -5.44 -19.17
N THR A 179 -25.32 -5.46 -18.15
CA THR A 179 -26.62 -6.14 -18.18
C THR A 179 -27.72 -5.11 -18.45
N VAL A 180 -28.53 -5.33 -19.48
CA VAL A 180 -29.71 -4.51 -19.79
C VAL A 180 -30.96 -5.24 -19.33
N ASP A 181 -31.69 -4.65 -18.38
CA ASP A 181 -32.96 -5.16 -17.83
C ASP A 181 -34.12 -4.19 -17.98
#